data_AF-A0A699SKK3-F1
#
_entry.id   AF-A0A699SKK3-F1
#
_cell.length_a   1.000
_cell.length_b   1.000
_cell.length_c   1.000
_cell.angle_alpha   90.00
_cell.angle_beta   90.00
_cell.angle_gamma   90.00
#
_symmetry.space_group_name_H-M   'P 1'
#
loop_
_entity.id
_entity.type
_entity.pdbx_description
1 polymer ?
#
loop_
_entity_poly.entity_id
_entity_poly.type
_entity_poly.pdbx_seq_one_letter_code
_entity_poly.pdbx_strand_id
1 'polypeptide(L)'
;MDQQMKEAVREAVQIQTDRLQDSLQRENDEFLRNIDENMKKVLKGLVKNQVKEQVSRILPRIEETSYAIAADLSEMELKKILIEKMEGNKSIQRSDEQQNLYKALVKAYEADKAILDTYGDS
;
A
#
# COMPACT_ATOMS: atom_id res chain seq x y z
N MET A 1 -38.09 -70.53 4.55
CA MET A 1 -37.64 -69.78 5.76
C MET A 1 -36.19 -69.33 5.65
N ASP A 2 -35.25 -70.19 5.24
CA ASP A 2 -33.81 -69.87 5.24
C ASP A 2 -33.39 -68.72 4.28
N GLN A 3 -34.09 -68.54 3.15
CA GLN A 3 -33.79 -67.48 2.17
C GLN A 3 -34.21 -66.07 2.64
N GLN A 4 -35.42 -65.94 3.21
CA GLN A 4 -35.95 -64.66 3.69
C GLN A 4 -35.11 -64.09 4.85
N MET A 5 -34.63 -64.96 5.74
CA MET A 5 -33.74 -64.54 6.83
C MET A 5 -32.41 -63.99 6.27
N LYS A 6 -31.83 -64.65 5.25
CA LYS A 6 -30.59 -64.20 4.61
C LYS A 6 -30.75 -62.85 3.91
N GLU A 7 -31.88 -62.62 3.25
CA GLU A 7 -32.20 -61.32 2.63
C GLU A 7 -32.38 -60.22 3.68
N ALA A 8 -33.15 -60.48 4.74
CA ALA A 8 -33.35 -59.53 5.84
C ALA A 8 -32.02 -59.14 6.53
N VAL A 9 -31.12 -60.11 6.73
CA VAL A 9 -29.78 -59.84 7.28
C VAL A 9 -28.94 -58.99 6.32
N ARG A 10 -28.98 -59.28 5.02
CA ARG A 10 -28.26 -58.51 4.00
C ARG A 10 -28.74 -57.06 3.94
N GLU A 11 -30.05 -56.83 3.96
CA GLU A 11 -30.63 -55.49 3.97
C GLU A 11 -30.27 -54.72 5.24
N ALA A 12 -30.35 -55.37 6.40
CA ALA A 12 -29.96 -54.75 7.67
C ALA A 12 -28.48 -54.33 7.69
N VAL A 13 -27.58 -55.15 7.13
CA VAL A 13 -26.16 -54.82 6.98
C VAL A 13 -25.94 -53.68 6.01
N GLN A 14 -26.64 -53.67 4.87
CA GLN A 14 -26.52 -52.59 3.88
C GLN A 14 -26.97 -51.26 4.47
N ILE A 15 -28.13 -51.21 5.13
CA ILE A 15 -28.65 -49.99 5.76
C ILE A 15 -27.68 -49.47 6.83
N GLN A 16 -27.07 -50.35 7.64
CA GLN A 16 -26.06 -49.92 8.60
C GLN A 16 -24.80 -49.39 7.93
N THR A 17 -24.36 -50.02 6.84
CA THR A 17 -23.19 -49.58 6.06
C THR A 17 -23.42 -48.20 5.47
N ASP A 18 -24.57 -47.97 4.84
CA ASP A 18 -24.93 -46.68 4.25
C ASP A 18 -25.02 -45.59 5.32
N ARG A 19 -25.62 -45.89 6.48
CA ARG A 19 -25.69 -44.95 7.61
C ARG A 19 -24.30 -44.59 8.16
N LEU A 20 -23.40 -45.57 8.27
CA LEU A 20 -22.02 -45.33 8.69
C LEU A 20 -21.29 -44.46 7.67
N GLN A 21 -21.47 -44.74 6.38
CA GLN A 21 -20.87 -43.96 5.30
C GLN A 21 -21.37 -42.50 5.31
N ASP A 22 -22.68 -42.28 5.43
CA ASP A 22 -23.26 -40.94 5.54
C ASP A 22 -22.78 -40.19 6.79
N SER A 23 -22.62 -40.90 7.91
CA SER A 23 -22.09 -40.32 9.14
C SER A 23 -20.65 -39.85 8.97
N LEU A 24 -19.79 -40.71 8.42
CA LEU A 24 -18.39 -40.39 8.16
C LEU A 24 -18.24 -39.26 7.14
N GLN A 25 -19.10 -39.21 6.11
CA GLN A 25 -19.09 -38.12 5.14
C GLN A 25 -19.43 -36.79 5.79
N ARG A 26 -20.47 -36.74 6.64
CA ARG A 26 -20.83 -35.51 7.36
C ARG A 26 -19.74 -35.04 8.31
N GLU A 27 -19.11 -35.97 9.02
CA GLU A 27 -18.01 -35.66 9.94
C GLU A 27 -16.80 -35.10 9.17
N ASN A 28 -16.46 -35.69 8.02
CA ASN A 28 -15.41 -35.19 7.15
C ASN A 28 -15.73 -33.79 6.60
N ASP A 29 -16.96 -33.56 6.15
CA ASP A 29 -17.39 -32.25 5.64
C ASP A 29 -17.34 -31.17 6.73
N GLU A 30 -17.71 -31.50 7.96
CA GLU A 30 -17.55 -30.62 9.12
C GLU A 30 -16.09 -30.33 9.44
N PHE A 31 -15.24 -31.36 9.43
CA PHE A 31 -13.81 -31.22 9.65
C PHE A 31 -13.15 -30.31 8.61
N LEU A 32 -13.47 -30.49 7.33
CA LEU A 32 -12.95 -29.66 6.24
C LEU A 32 -13.42 -28.21 6.35
N ARG A 33 -14.69 -27.96 6.69
CA ARG A 33 -15.19 -26.59 6.95
C ARG A 33 -14.46 -25.93 8.11
N ASN A 34 -14.18 -26.67 9.18
CA ASN A 34 -13.42 -26.16 10.32
C ASN A 34 -11.98 -25.83 9.93
N ILE A 35 -11.33 -26.66 9.11
CA ILE A 35 -10.00 -26.36 8.57
C ILE A 35 -10.02 -25.10 7.71
N ASP A 36 -10.97 -24.98 6.78
CA ASP A 36 -11.08 -23.81 5.90
C ASP A 36 -11.23 -22.50 6.70
N GLU A 37 -12.15 -22.48 7.67
CA GLU A 37 -12.36 -21.32 8.52
C GLU A 37 -11.13 -20.98 9.37
N ASN A 38 -10.42 -21.99 9.87
CA ASN A 38 -9.18 -21.78 10.62
C ASN A 38 -8.06 -21.24 9.74
N MET A 39 -7.87 -21.79 8.54
CA MET A 39 -6.88 -21.29 7.57
C MET A 39 -7.16 -19.83 7.21
N LYS A 40 -8.43 -19.49 6.95
CA LYS A 40 -8.86 -18.13 6.64
C LYS A 40 -8.55 -17.17 7.79
N LYS A 41 -8.80 -17.56 9.04
CA LYS A 41 -8.45 -16.76 10.24
C LYS A 41 -6.94 -16.53 10.35
N VAL A 42 -6.14 -17.58 10.15
CA VAL A 42 -4.66 -17.50 10.20
C VAL A 42 -4.13 -16.59 9.10
N LEU A 43 -4.56 -16.80 7.84
CA LEU A 43 -4.13 -15.97 6.71
C LEU A 43 -4.53 -14.51 6.91
N LYS A 44 -5.76 -14.24 7.36
CA LYS A 44 -6.21 -12.88 7.66
C LYS A 44 -5.34 -12.23 8.74
N GLY A 45 -5.00 -12.96 9.80
CA GLY A 45 -4.12 -12.47 10.87
C GLY A 45 -2.71 -12.16 10.35
N LEU A 46 -2.15 -13.07 9.55
CA LEU A 46 -0.82 -12.90 8.96
C LEU A 46 -0.76 -11.69 8.03
N VAL A 47 -1.68 -11.59 7.08
CA VAL A 47 -1.74 -10.46 6.13
C VAL A 47 -1.94 -9.15 6.86
N LYS A 48 -2.86 -9.10 7.84
CA LYS A 48 -3.11 -7.88 8.62
C LYS A 48 -1.86 -7.41 9.37
N ASN A 49 -1.15 -8.34 10.02
CA ASN A 49 0.06 -7.99 10.78
C ASN A 49 1.21 -7.57 9.85
N GLN A 50 1.43 -8.30 8.75
CA GLN A 50 2.47 -7.97 7.78
C GLN A 50 2.22 -6.61 7.12
N VAL A 51 0.99 -6.34 6.68
CA VAL A 51 0.63 -5.03 6.08
C VAL A 51 0.83 -3.92 7.09
N LYS A 52 0.35 -4.09 8.34
CA LYS A 52 0.53 -3.09 9.39
C LYS A 52 2.01 -2.78 9.63
N GLU A 53 2.83 -3.81 9.75
CA GLU A 53 4.27 -3.66 9.98
C GLU A 53 4.98 -2.95 8.82
N GLN A 54 4.65 -3.31 7.57
CA GLN A 54 5.22 -2.64 6.40
C GLN A 54 4.79 -1.18 6.31
N VAL A 55 3.49 -0.90 6.51
CA VAL A 55 2.96 0.47 6.49
C VAL A 55 3.64 1.32 7.57
N SER A 56 3.78 0.81 8.80
CA SER A 56 4.46 1.54 9.88
C SER A 56 5.93 1.83 9.58
N ARG A 57 6.60 1.05 8.73
CA ARG A 57 7.99 1.29 8.31
C ARG A 57 8.11 2.28 7.15
N ILE A 58 7.15 2.25 6.23
CA ILE A 58 7.19 3.04 4.99
C ILE A 58 6.60 4.43 5.20
N LEU A 59 5.49 4.54 5.93
CA LEU A 59 4.74 5.79 6.08
C LEU A 59 5.59 6.95 6.61
N PRO A 60 6.41 6.81 7.67
CA PRO A 60 7.21 7.93 8.18
C PRO A 60 8.22 8.46 7.15
N ARG A 61 8.78 7.58 6.31
CA ARG A 61 9.73 7.97 5.27
C ARG A 61 9.05 8.77 4.17
N ILE A 62 7.83 8.36 3.78
CA ILE A 62 7.03 9.10 2.80
C ILE A 62 6.68 10.48 3.36
N GLU A 63 6.22 10.56 4.61
CA GLU A 63 5.90 11.82 5.27
C GLU A 63 7.12 12.76 5.30
N GLU A 64 8.28 12.25 5.73
CA GLU A 64 9.53 13.03 5.77
C GLU A 64 9.92 13.56 4.38
N THR A 65 9.88 12.71 3.36
CA THR A 65 10.15 13.14 1.97
C THR A 65 9.14 14.17 1.47
N SER A 66 7.86 14.02 1.82
CA SER A 66 6.81 14.96 1.44
C SER A 66 7.02 16.33 2.08
N TYR A 67 7.42 16.37 3.36
CA TYR A 67 7.73 17.62 4.04
C TYR A 67 8.97 18.31 3.46
N ALA A 68 10.01 17.54 3.15
CA ALA A 68 11.20 18.07 2.49
C ALA A 68 10.87 18.68 1.11
N ILE A 69 10.14 17.95 0.27
CA ILE A 69 9.70 18.45 -1.05
C ILE A 69 8.86 19.72 -0.90
N ALA A 70 7.93 19.77 0.05
CA ALA A 70 7.11 20.96 0.28
C ALA A 70 7.95 22.18 0.70
N ALA A 71 9.00 21.97 1.51
CA ALA A 71 9.92 23.02 1.90
C ALA A 71 10.75 23.54 0.71
N ASP A 72 11.30 22.63 -0.10
CA ASP A 72 12.09 22.98 -1.29
C ASP A 72 11.25 23.77 -2.32
N LEU A 73 10.01 23.33 -2.55
CA LEU A 73 9.06 24.05 -3.42
C LEU A 73 8.74 25.44 -2.87
N SER A 74 8.52 25.57 -1.57
CA SER A 74 8.26 26.87 -0.93
C SER A 74 9.48 27.81 -1.05
N GLU A 75 10.69 27.29 -0.89
CA GLU A 75 11.93 28.05 -1.10
C GLU A 75 12.01 28.57 -2.55
N MET A 76 11.68 27.72 -3.53
CA MET A 76 11.70 28.07 -4.94
C MET A 76 10.64 29.15 -5.29
N GLU A 77 9.44 29.07 -4.72
CA GLU A 77 8.42 30.12 -4.83
C GLU A 77 8.89 31.46 -4.24
N LEU A 78 9.53 31.42 -3.06
CA LEU A 78 10.09 32.62 -2.44
C LEU A 78 11.22 33.23 -3.27
N LYS A 79 12.12 32.40 -3.82
CA LYS A 79 13.17 32.86 -4.76
C LYS A 79 12.54 33.57 -5.96
N LYS A 80 11.49 33.01 -6.56
CA LYS A 80 10.77 33.61 -7.69
C LYS A 80 10.17 34.98 -7.33
N ILE A 81 9.45 35.07 -6.21
CA ILE A 81 8.85 36.34 -5.74
C ILE A 81 9.93 37.40 -5.52
N LEU A 82 11.08 37.01 -4.95
CA LEU A 82 12.19 37.92 -4.72
C LEU A 82 12.75 38.46 -6.03
N ILE A 83 12.95 37.59 -7.04
CA ILE A 83 13.40 37.97 -8.39
C ILE A 83 12.42 38.97 -9.04
N GLU A 84 11.12 38.69 -9.02
CA GLU A 84 10.08 39.56 -9.60
C GLU A 84 10.04 40.95 -8.92
N LYS A 85 10.13 40.99 -7.58
CA LYS A 85 10.20 42.25 -6.82
C LYS A 85 11.46 43.04 -7.13
N MET A 86 12.56 42.32 -7.32
CA MET A 86 13.86 42.88 -7.67
C MET A 86 13.80 43.51 -9.07
N GLU A 87 13.24 42.82 -10.06
CA GLU A 87 13.07 43.32 -11.44
C GLU A 87 12.16 44.57 -11.50
N GLY A 88 11.10 44.61 -10.69
CA GLY A 88 10.23 45.80 -10.56
C GLY A 88 10.89 46.99 -9.85
N ASN A 89 12.01 46.79 -9.15
CA ASN A 89 12.72 47.85 -8.43
C ASN A 89 13.80 48.50 -9.31
N LYS A 90 13.60 49.79 -9.63
CA LYS A 90 14.55 50.61 -10.40
C LYS A 90 15.96 50.72 -9.78
N SER A 91 16.14 50.32 -8.52
CA SER A 91 17.43 50.41 -7.81
C SER A 91 18.41 49.30 -8.14
N ILE A 92 18.00 48.19 -8.78
CA ILE A 92 18.90 47.06 -9.07
C ILE A 92 20.12 47.43 -9.91
N GLN A 93 20.01 48.53 -10.67
CA GLN A 93 21.10 49.09 -11.46
C GLN A 93 22.01 50.04 -10.68
N ARG A 94 21.77 50.27 -9.38
CA ARG A 94 22.49 51.26 -8.57
C ARG A 94 23.72 50.70 -7.86
N SER A 95 23.84 49.38 -7.69
CA SER A 95 25.00 48.74 -7.05
C SER A 95 25.35 47.41 -7.71
N ASP A 96 26.64 47.17 -7.89
CA ASP A 96 27.18 45.91 -8.40
C ASP A 96 26.79 44.71 -7.51
N GLU A 97 26.65 44.93 -6.20
CA GLU A 97 26.23 43.89 -5.24
C GLU A 97 24.79 43.44 -5.49
N GLN A 98 23.89 44.39 -5.79
CA GLN A 98 22.49 44.08 -6.10
C GLN A 98 22.35 43.35 -7.44
N GLN A 99 23.15 43.74 -8.45
CA GLN A 99 23.20 43.03 -9.73
C GLN A 99 23.75 41.60 -9.57
N ASN A 100 24.80 41.43 -8.77
CA ASN A 100 25.40 40.11 -8.51
C ASN A 100 24.42 39.20 -7.76
N LEU A 101 23.70 39.73 -6.76
CA LEU A 101 22.66 39.00 -6.04
C LEU A 101 21.51 38.58 -6.97
N TYR A 102 21.02 39.48 -7.83
CA TYR A 102 19.98 39.17 -8.81
C TYR A 102 20.41 38.04 -9.75
N LYS A 103 21.61 38.15 -10.34
CA LYS A 103 22.17 37.12 -11.23
C LYS A 103 22.30 35.76 -10.52
N ALA A 104 22.74 35.76 -9.26
CA ALA A 104 22.87 34.53 -8.47
C ALA A 104 21.50 33.88 -8.19
N LEU A 105 20.49 34.68 -7.83
CA LEU A 105 19.12 34.19 -7.58
C LEU A 105 18.48 33.62 -8.84
N VAL A 106 18.59 34.32 -9.98
CA VAL A 106 18.07 33.82 -11.27
C VAL A 106 18.73 32.50 -11.63
N LYS A 107 20.06 32.41 -11.53
CA LYS A 107 20.80 31.18 -11.83
C LYS A 107 20.40 30.01 -10.92
N ALA A 108 20.21 30.26 -9.62
CA ALA A 108 19.77 29.23 -8.68
C ALA A 108 18.34 28.76 -8.99
N TYR A 109 17.41 29.69 -9.23
CA TYR A 109 16.03 29.37 -9.57
C TYR A 109 15.91 28.59 -10.90
N GLU A 110 16.68 28.97 -11.94
CA GLU A 110 16.71 28.24 -13.20
C GLU A 110 17.26 26.82 -13.05
N ALA A 111 18.25 26.61 -12.18
CA ALA A 111 18.78 25.27 -11.88
C ALA A 111 17.75 24.41 -11.14
N ASP A 112 17.11 24.95 -10.10
CA ASP A 112 16.05 24.25 -9.35
C ASP A 112 14.86 23.90 -10.26
N LYS A 113 14.47 24.83 -11.14
CA LYS A 113 13.43 24.61 -12.15
C LYS A 113 13.81 23.51 -13.15
N ALA A 114 15.04 23.50 -13.65
CA ALA A 114 15.51 22.46 -14.57
C ALA A 114 15.49 21.07 -13.91
N ILE A 115 15.81 20.98 -12.61
CA ILE A 115 15.65 19.73 -11.86
C ILE A 115 14.18 19.32 -11.81
N LEU A 116 13.26 20.23 -11.47
CA LEU A 116 11.83 19.94 -11.39
C LEU A 116 11.24 19.51 -12.73
N ASP A 117 11.63 20.17 -13.83
CA ASP A 117 11.16 19.86 -15.18
C ASP A 117 11.51 18.41 -15.59
N THR A 118 12.62 17.84 -15.09
CA THR A 118 12.96 16.42 -15.34
C THR A 118 12.01 15.41 -14.71
N TYR A 119 11.23 15.81 -13.70
CA TYR A 119 10.23 14.96 -13.04
C TYR A 119 8.83 15.07 -13.67
N GLY A 120 8.57 16.09 -14.49
CA GLY A 120 7.26 16.34 -15.12
C GLY A 120 7.02 15.59 -16.44
N ASP A 121 8.07 15.00 -17.04
CA ASP A 121 8.03 14.32 -18.34
C ASP A 121 7.79 12.79 -18.25
N SER A 122 7.43 12.26 -17.07
CA SER A 122 7.08 10.83 -16.86
C SER A 122 5.58 10.59 -16.83
#